data_AF-A0A8S1HVL1-F1
#
_entry.id   AF-A0A8S1HVL1-F1
#
_cell.length_a   1.000
_cell.length_b   1.000
_cell.length_c   1.000
_cell.angle_alpha   90.00
_cell.angle_beta   90.00
_cell.angle_gamma   90.00
#
_symmetry.space_group_name_H-M   'P 1'
#
loop_
_entity.id
_entity.type
_entity.pdbx_description
1 polymer ?
#
loop_
_entity_poly.entity_id
_entity_poly.type
_entity_poly.pdbx_seq_one_letter_code
_entity_poly.pdbx_strand_id
1 'polypeptide(L)'
;MDSSSLCLPESQLRLSGSSFEAFLYTALFPPICLFGLIGNGLTIMVLLSNDFMSRANIFLTCLAVCDISFLLLIIPHSLANFDAFAFNYTFRYLYLPSKIHLIAFANWSSAVAIWLVVGVCFERVVGVRSPLHQLTTPSRRKLISGLAILLSSCAVLTFYNHVSHHCFIKSFCNTTQIMAVCLDVNMNVWPGNRTNFAPPALRLYVAWTRAANAVFVVFLPLILLVTLNALLLYYVKKRY
;
A
#
# COMPACT_ATOMS: atom_id res chain seq x y z
N MET A 1 -18.76 -32.04 16.84
CA MET A 1 -18.35 -31.08 17.88
C MET A 1 -18.57 -29.69 17.32
N ASP A 2 -19.52 -28.93 17.87
CA ASP A 2 -19.77 -27.56 17.44
C ASP A 2 -18.56 -26.69 17.74
N SER A 3 -18.04 -26.02 16.71
CA SER A 3 -16.89 -25.10 16.85
C SER A 3 -17.16 -23.97 17.84
N SER A 4 -18.43 -23.72 18.15
CA SER A 4 -18.92 -22.69 19.06
C SER A 4 -18.49 -22.90 20.51
N SER A 5 -18.30 -24.14 20.98
CA SER A 5 -17.95 -24.42 22.39
C SER A 5 -16.44 -24.57 22.63
N LEU A 6 -15.64 -24.60 21.56
CA LEU A 6 -14.19 -24.69 21.66
C LEU A 6 -13.59 -23.29 21.88
N CYS A 7 -12.75 -23.14 22.91
CA CYS A 7 -11.97 -21.93 23.15
C CYS A 7 -10.55 -22.09 22.61
N LEU A 8 -10.04 -21.07 21.93
CA LEU A 8 -8.70 -21.09 21.33
C LEU A 8 -7.67 -20.56 22.33
N PRO A 9 -6.44 -21.11 22.34
CA PRO A 9 -5.35 -20.56 23.13
C PRO A 9 -4.93 -19.18 22.58
N GLU A 10 -4.43 -18.31 23.45
CA GLU A 10 -4.02 -16.94 23.09
C GLU A 10 -2.97 -16.89 21.96
N SER A 11 -2.10 -17.89 21.90
CA SER A 11 -1.10 -18.03 20.83
C SER A 11 -1.73 -18.16 19.44
N GLN A 12 -2.92 -18.76 19.33
CA GLN A 12 -3.65 -18.89 18.06
C GLN A 12 -4.54 -17.68 17.75
N LEU A 13 -4.86 -16.88 18.77
CA LEU A 13 -5.62 -15.64 18.60
C LEU A 13 -4.73 -14.51 18.09
N ARG A 14 -3.44 -14.50 18.41
CA ARG A 14 -2.48 -13.52 17.87
C ARG A 14 -2.40 -13.62 16.35
N LEU A 15 -2.44 -12.46 15.69
CA LEU A 15 -2.42 -12.36 14.23
C LEU A 15 -1.02 -12.54 13.63
N SER A 16 0.03 -12.30 14.41
CA SER A 16 1.41 -12.47 13.99
C SER A 16 1.75 -13.95 13.86
N GLY A 17 2.12 -14.36 12.65
CA GLY A 17 2.53 -15.75 12.37
C GLY A 17 3.95 -16.04 12.86
N SER A 18 4.75 -14.99 13.12
CA SER A 18 6.12 -15.09 13.59
C SER A 18 6.48 -14.00 14.60
N SER A 19 7.48 -14.25 15.45
CA SER A 19 8.02 -13.25 16.38
C SER A 19 8.58 -12.02 15.65
N PHE A 20 9.09 -12.21 14.43
CA PHE A 20 9.57 -11.11 13.59
C PHE A 20 8.44 -10.19 13.13
N GLU A 21 7.32 -10.76 12.66
CA GLU A 21 6.14 -9.99 12.27
C GLU A 21 5.56 -9.20 13.45
N ALA A 22 5.49 -9.85 14.63
CA ALA A 22 5.09 -9.18 15.86
C ALA A 22 5.99 -7.97 16.16
N PHE A 23 7.31 -8.17 16.12
CA PHE A 23 8.29 -7.10 16.36
C PHE A 23 8.15 -5.95 15.35
N LEU A 24 8.02 -6.25 14.05
CA LEU A 24 7.84 -5.24 13.01
C LEU A 24 6.63 -4.34 13.29
N TYR A 25 5.47 -4.94 13.60
CA TYR A 25 4.23 -4.17 13.74
C TYR A 25 4.05 -3.53 15.12
N THR A 26 4.71 -4.03 16.17
CA THR A 26 4.56 -3.49 17.53
C THR A 26 5.70 -2.56 17.94
N ALA A 27 6.93 -2.80 17.49
CA ALA A 27 8.10 -2.02 17.89
C ALA A 27 8.60 -1.07 16.79
N LEU A 28 8.65 -1.54 15.53
CA LEU A 28 9.24 -0.76 14.44
C LEU A 28 8.23 0.17 13.74
N PHE A 29 7.02 -0.31 13.50
CA PHE A 29 6.01 0.45 12.77
C PHE A 29 5.54 1.73 13.51
N PRO A 30 5.25 1.73 14.83
CA PRO A 30 4.77 2.93 15.51
C PRO A 30 5.68 4.16 15.39
N PRO A 31 7.01 4.07 15.61
CA PRO A 31 7.89 5.22 15.41
C PRO A 31 7.95 5.65 13.93
N ILE A 32 8.02 4.69 12.98
CA ILE A 32 7.98 5.02 11.54
C ILE A 32 6.70 5.75 11.18
N CYS A 33 5.56 5.30 11.69
CA CYS A 33 4.26 5.92 11.45
C CYS A 33 4.23 7.34 12.02
N LEU A 34 4.73 7.55 13.25
CA LEU A 34 4.78 8.88 13.87
C LEU A 34 5.65 9.86 13.05
N PHE A 35 6.89 9.46 12.72
CA PHE A 35 7.78 10.29 11.92
C PHE A 35 7.24 10.51 10.51
N GLY A 36 6.65 9.48 9.90
CA GLY A 36 6.07 9.56 8.57
C GLY A 36 4.86 10.50 8.50
N LEU A 37 3.96 10.46 9.49
CA LEU A 37 2.82 11.38 9.55
C LEU A 37 3.26 12.82 9.79
N ILE A 38 4.20 13.06 10.71
CA ILE A 38 4.73 14.41 10.99
C ILE A 38 5.48 14.94 9.77
N GLY A 39 6.42 14.16 9.20
CA GLY A 39 7.25 14.59 8.08
C GLY A 39 6.45 14.89 6.81
N ASN A 40 5.51 14.02 6.46
CA ASN A 40 4.64 14.25 5.31
C ASN A 40 3.61 15.36 5.58
N GLY A 41 3.12 15.48 6.82
CA GLY A 41 2.22 16.57 7.22
C GLY A 41 2.88 17.95 7.09
N LEU A 42 4.13 18.08 7.58
CA LEU A 42 4.93 19.29 7.40
C LEU A 42 5.21 19.59 5.92
N THR A 43 5.49 18.55 5.12
CA THR A 43 5.70 18.70 3.67
C THR A 43 4.46 19.29 2.99
N ILE A 44 3.26 18.78 3.30
CA ILE A 44 2.01 19.33 2.78
C ILE A 44 1.83 20.78 3.23
N MET A 45 2.04 21.07 4.52
CA MET A 45 1.90 22.41 5.09
C MET A 45 2.80 23.44 4.38
N VAL A 46 4.10 23.12 4.24
CA VAL A 46 5.09 24.01 3.62
C VAL A 46 4.85 24.21 2.12
N LEU A 47 4.43 23.16 1.41
CA LEU A 47 4.18 23.26 -0.03
C LEU A 47 2.89 24.03 -0.31
N LEU A 48 1.83 23.84 0.50
CA LEU A 48 0.57 24.58 0.36
C LEU A 48 0.68 26.05 0.78
N SER A 49 1.58 26.40 1.71
CA SER A 49 1.79 27.79 2.12
C SER A 49 2.56 28.63 1.10
N ASN A 50 3.11 28.02 0.05
CA ASN A 50 3.79 28.73 -1.02
C ASN A 50 2.78 29.14 -2.12
N ASP A 51 2.68 30.44 -2.40
CA ASP A 51 1.78 30.98 -3.42
C ASP A 51 2.07 30.49 -4.85
N PHE A 52 3.27 29.95 -5.10
CA PHE A 52 3.69 29.42 -6.39
C PHE A 52 3.83 27.89 -6.37
N MET A 53 2.74 27.17 -6.70
CA MET A 53 2.76 25.71 -6.85
C MET A 53 3.35 25.29 -8.20
N SER A 54 4.64 24.94 -8.20
CA SER A 54 5.30 24.31 -9.35
C SER A 54 4.78 22.89 -9.61
N ARG A 55 4.99 22.34 -10.81
CA ARG A 55 4.67 20.95 -11.14
C ARG A 55 5.27 19.95 -10.15
N ALA A 56 6.56 20.15 -9.84
CA ALA A 56 7.28 19.30 -8.91
C ALA A 56 6.66 19.38 -7.50
N ASN A 57 6.25 20.58 -7.06
CA ASN A 57 5.59 20.77 -5.76
C ASN A 57 4.25 20.03 -5.71
N ILE A 58 3.46 20.05 -6.80
CA ILE A 58 2.20 19.29 -6.87
C ILE A 58 2.46 17.78 -6.74
N PHE A 59 3.43 17.23 -7.47
CA PHE A 59 3.78 15.81 -7.34
C PHE A 59 4.30 15.46 -5.94
N LEU A 60 5.09 16.33 -5.31
CA LEU A 60 5.57 16.17 -3.94
C LEU A 60 4.42 16.21 -2.92
N THR A 61 3.45 17.12 -3.08
CA THR A 61 2.26 17.16 -2.22
C THR A 61 1.41 15.90 -2.40
N CYS A 62 1.18 15.45 -3.64
CA CYS A 62 0.47 14.19 -3.89
C CYS A 62 1.20 12.99 -3.29
N LEU A 63 2.53 12.97 -3.36
CA LEU A 63 3.34 11.91 -2.76
C LEU A 63 3.15 11.88 -1.24
N ALA A 64 3.26 13.04 -0.58
CA ALA A 64 3.04 13.14 0.86
C ALA A 64 1.62 12.71 1.29
N VAL A 65 0.59 13.01 0.48
CA VAL A 65 -0.78 12.53 0.70
C VAL A 65 -0.87 11.00 0.57
N CYS A 66 -0.18 10.41 -0.41
CA CYS A 66 -0.15 8.96 -0.61
C CYS A 66 0.57 8.25 0.54
N ASP A 67 1.66 8.84 1.05
CA ASP A 67 2.42 8.28 2.18
C ASP A 67 1.61 8.34 3.48
N ILE A 68 0.93 9.47 3.77
CA ILE A 68 0.02 9.56 4.92
C ILE A 68 -1.12 8.55 4.77
N SER A 69 -1.75 8.47 3.60
CA SER A 69 -2.85 7.55 3.35
C SER A 69 -2.41 6.09 3.55
N PHE A 70 -1.23 5.72 3.04
CA PHE A 70 -0.64 4.41 3.26
C PHE A 70 -0.44 4.12 4.75
N LEU A 71 0.19 5.03 5.50
CA LEU A 71 0.44 4.86 6.93
C LEU A 71 -0.87 4.69 7.70
N LEU A 72 -1.86 5.55 7.46
CA LEU A 72 -3.17 5.48 8.11
C LEU A 72 -3.88 4.14 7.84
N LEU A 73 -3.78 3.60 6.62
CA LEU A 73 -4.38 2.32 6.26
C LEU A 73 -3.70 1.12 6.94
N ILE A 74 -2.42 1.24 7.30
CA ILE A 74 -1.66 0.18 8.00
C ILE A 74 -1.82 0.27 9.53
N ILE A 75 -2.23 1.41 10.10
CA ILE A 75 -2.44 1.56 11.55
C ILE A 75 -3.36 0.46 12.14
N PRO A 76 -4.56 0.16 11.59
CA PRO A 76 -5.41 -0.90 12.12
C PRO A 76 -4.71 -2.26 12.13
N HIS A 77 -3.86 -2.52 11.14
CA HIS A 77 -3.09 -3.75 11.05
C HIS A 77 -2.02 -3.83 12.16
N SER A 78 -1.32 -2.73 12.43
CA SER A 78 -0.37 -2.65 13.55
C SER A 78 -1.07 -2.79 14.91
N LEU A 79 -2.18 -2.07 15.12
CA LEU A 79 -2.96 -2.14 16.36
C LEU A 79 -3.42 -3.57 16.67
N ALA A 80 -3.83 -4.32 15.65
CA ALA A 80 -4.29 -5.70 15.80
C ALA A 80 -3.22 -6.68 16.35
N ASN A 81 -1.94 -6.28 16.40
CA ASN A 81 -0.85 -7.07 16.97
C ASN A 81 -0.59 -6.76 18.46
N PHE A 82 -1.16 -5.71 19.03
CA PHE A 82 -1.06 -5.43 20.47
C PHE A 82 -2.11 -6.23 21.25
N ASP A 83 -1.72 -6.85 22.35
CA ASP A 83 -2.61 -7.72 23.16
C ASP A 83 -3.94 -7.03 23.52
N ALA A 84 -3.93 -5.73 23.85
CA ALA A 84 -5.12 -4.95 24.18
C ALA A 84 -6.19 -4.93 23.06
N PHE A 85 -5.77 -4.95 21.79
CA PHE A 85 -6.67 -4.97 20.63
C PHE A 85 -6.81 -6.38 20.04
N ALA A 86 -5.76 -7.20 20.14
CA ALA A 86 -5.74 -8.57 19.67
C ALA A 86 -6.78 -9.43 20.40
N PHE A 87 -7.09 -9.16 21.67
CA PHE A 87 -8.12 -9.89 22.42
C PHE A 87 -9.47 -9.18 22.50
N ASN A 88 -9.58 -7.98 21.92
CA ASN A 88 -10.84 -7.23 21.90
C ASN A 88 -11.77 -7.72 20.79
N TYR A 89 -12.93 -8.26 21.18
CA TYR A 89 -13.92 -8.80 20.24
C TYR A 89 -14.43 -7.74 19.24
N THR A 90 -14.79 -6.55 19.73
CA THR A 90 -15.38 -5.47 18.91
C THR A 90 -14.41 -5.02 17.82
N PHE A 91 -13.14 -4.84 18.18
CA PHE A 91 -12.10 -4.46 17.23
C PHE A 91 -11.94 -5.53 16.14
N ARG A 92 -11.80 -6.81 16.53
CA ARG A 92 -11.62 -7.92 15.59
C ARG A 92 -12.83 -8.10 14.66
N TYR A 93 -14.05 -7.94 15.18
CA TYR A 93 -15.27 -8.08 14.40
C TYR A 93 -15.31 -7.10 13.22
N LEU A 94 -14.85 -5.85 13.43
CA LEU A 94 -14.79 -4.84 12.37
C LEU A 94 -13.54 -4.99 11.48
N TYR A 95 -12.39 -5.28 12.08
CA TYR A 95 -11.10 -5.32 11.40
C TYR A 95 -10.94 -6.56 10.50
N LEU A 96 -11.30 -7.75 10.97
CA LEU A 96 -11.01 -9.00 10.25
C LEU A 96 -11.69 -9.09 8.86
N PRO A 97 -12.97 -8.71 8.68
CA PRO A 97 -13.58 -8.65 7.35
C PRO A 97 -12.93 -7.59 6.45
N SER A 98 -12.53 -6.46 7.04
CA SER A 98 -12.01 -5.30 6.31
C SER A 98 -10.51 -5.40 5.99
N LYS A 99 -9.78 -6.30 6.65
CA LYS A 99 -8.32 -6.44 6.58
C LYS A 99 -7.79 -6.47 5.15
N ILE A 100 -8.35 -7.32 4.30
CA ILE A 100 -7.88 -7.48 2.91
C ILE A 100 -8.13 -6.20 2.09
N HIS A 101 -9.26 -5.53 2.32
CA HIS A 101 -9.58 -4.29 1.62
C HIS A 101 -8.66 -3.15 2.06
N LEU A 102 -8.35 -3.04 3.36
CA LEU A 102 -7.41 -2.04 3.88
C LEU A 102 -6.01 -2.23 3.29
N ILE A 103 -5.52 -3.47 3.25
CA ILE A 103 -4.21 -3.81 2.64
C ILE A 103 -4.24 -3.52 1.12
N ALA A 104 -5.34 -3.83 0.43
CA ALA A 104 -5.47 -3.53 -0.99
C ALA A 104 -5.43 -2.03 -1.28
N PHE A 105 -6.10 -1.20 -0.47
CA PHE A 105 -6.00 0.26 -0.57
C PHE A 105 -4.60 0.78 -0.23
N ALA A 106 -3.92 0.18 0.75
CA ALA A 106 -2.54 0.53 1.07
C ALA A 106 -1.63 0.23 -0.13
N ASN A 107 -1.78 -0.95 -0.74
CA ASN A 107 -1.04 -1.32 -1.94
C ASN A 107 -1.31 -0.34 -3.11
N TRP A 108 -2.57 0.05 -3.32
CA TRP A 108 -2.92 1.09 -4.31
C TRP A 108 -2.20 2.42 -4.03
N SER A 109 -2.28 2.93 -2.79
CA SER A 109 -1.61 4.17 -2.39
C SER A 109 -0.09 4.08 -2.59
N SER A 110 0.52 2.94 -2.26
CA SER A 110 1.95 2.72 -2.45
C SER A 110 2.35 2.68 -3.93
N ALA A 111 1.52 2.09 -4.80
CA ALA A 111 1.77 2.05 -6.24
C ALA A 111 1.75 3.44 -6.85
N VAL A 112 0.80 4.28 -6.42
CA VAL A 112 0.71 5.68 -6.82
C VAL A 112 1.94 6.45 -6.34
N ALA A 113 2.34 6.29 -5.07
CA ALA A 113 3.52 6.94 -4.50
C ALA A 113 4.79 6.62 -5.31
N ILE A 114 5.02 5.36 -5.67
CA ILE A 114 6.20 4.93 -6.46
C ILE A 114 6.25 5.67 -7.81
N TRP A 115 5.14 5.74 -8.53
CA TRP A 115 5.09 6.45 -9.81
C TRP A 115 5.20 7.96 -9.66
N LEU A 116 4.68 8.54 -8.57
CA LEU A 116 4.90 9.95 -8.24
C LEU A 116 6.38 10.25 -7.99
N VAL A 117 7.11 9.36 -7.33
CA VAL A 117 8.58 9.50 -7.16
C VAL A 117 9.28 9.52 -8.51
N VAL A 118 8.94 8.60 -9.42
CA VAL A 118 9.47 8.60 -10.80
C VAL A 118 9.14 9.92 -11.51
N GLY A 119 7.91 10.43 -11.37
CA GLY A 119 7.50 11.72 -11.91
C GLY A 119 8.31 12.90 -11.37
N VAL A 120 8.57 12.93 -10.06
CA VAL A 120 9.43 13.95 -9.43
C VAL A 120 10.86 13.87 -9.96
N CYS A 121 11.44 12.67 -10.09
CA CYS A 121 12.77 12.49 -10.66
C CYS A 121 12.84 12.95 -12.11
N PHE A 122 11.82 12.65 -12.92
CA PHE A 122 11.73 13.11 -14.29
C PHE A 122 11.70 14.64 -14.39
N GLU A 123 10.84 15.30 -13.62
CA GLU A 123 10.76 16.77 -13.59
C GLU A 123 12.09 17.41 -13.16
N ARG A 124 12.82 16.79 -12.23
CA ARG A 124 14.18 17.25 -11.82
C ARG A 124 15.18 17.18 -12.97
N VAL A 125 15.23 16.06 -13.70
CA VAL A 125 16.13 15.88 -14.86
C VAL A 125 15.81 16.91 -15.95
N VAL A 126 14.52 17.09 -16.26
CA VAL A 126 14.08 18.09 -17.26
C VAL A 126 14.42 19.51 -16.81
N GLY A 127 14.27 19.82 -15.52
CA GLY A 127 14.64 21.10 -14.94
C GLY A 127 16.13 21.43 -15.10
N VAL A 128 17.02 20.45 -14.88
CA VAL A 128 18.46 20.62 -15.08
C VAL A 128 18.84 20.76 -16.57
N ARG A 129 18.16 20.02 -17.46
CA ARG A 129 18.44 20.08 -18.90
C ARG A 129 17.95 21.38 -19.54
N SER A 130 16.74 21.81 -19.21
CA SER A 130 16.05 22.91 -19.86
C SER A 130 15.41 23.86 -18.84
N PRO A 131 16.14 24.87 -18.33
CA PRO A 131 15.61 25.80 -17.33
C PRO A 131 14.39 26.58 -17.85
N LEU A 132 14.32 26.84 -19.17
CA LEU A 132 13.17 27.47 -19.82
C LEU A 132 11.90 26.60 -19.81
N HIS A 133 12.03 25.28 -19.66
CA HIS A 133 10.88 24.38 -19.54
C HIS A 133 10.18 24.55 -18.18
N GLN A 134 10.88 25.00 -17.13
CA GLN A 134 10.28 25.32 -15.84
C GLN A 134 9.36 26.54 -15.91
N LEU A 135 9.62 27.47 -16.85
CA LEU A 135 8.78 28.64 -17.09
C LEU A 135 7.51 28.31 -17.88
N THR A 136 7.45 27.13 -18.50
CA THR A 136 6.26 26.70 -19.24
C THR A 136 5.26 26.08 -18.26
N THR A 137 4.28 26.88 -17.83
CA THR A 137 3.19 26.42 -16.99
C THR A 137 2.36 25.37 -17.74
N PRO A 138 2.26 24.13 -17.26
CA PRO A 138 1.39 23.15 -17.90
C PRO A 138 -0.06 23.63 -17.79
N SER A 139 -0.86 23.30 -18.79
CA SER A 139 -2.31 23.45 -18.66
C SER A 139 -2.79 22.63 -17.46
N ARG A 140 -3.43 23.27 -16.49
CA ARG A 140 -4.04 22.65 -15.30
C ARG A 140 -4.86 21.40 -15.66
N ARG A 141 -5.57 21.44 -16.79
CA ARG A 141 -6.36 20.31 -17.31
C ARG A 141 -5.51 19.10 -17.67
N LYS A 142 -4.35 19.30 -18.31
CA LYS A 142 -3.43 18.21 -18.67
C LYS A 142 -2.83 17.55 -17.43
N LEU A 143 -2.47 18.36 -16.42
CA LEU A 143 -1.94 17.84 -15.15
C LEU A 143 -2.98 17.01 -14.40
N ILE A 144 -4.19 17.54 -14.22
CA ILE A 144 -5.29 16.83 -13.56
C ILE A 144 -5.62 15.52 -14.31
N SER A 145 -5.70 15.58 -15.64
CA SER A 145 -5.94 14.39 -16.46
C SER A 145 -4.84 13.35 -16.31
N GLY A 146 -3.56 13.76 -16.30
CA GLY A 146 -2.42 12.87 -16.08
C GLY A 146 -2.46 12.19 -14.70
N LEU A 147 -2.75 12.95 -13.64
CA LEU A 147 -2.90 12.41 -12.29
C LEU A 147 -4.09 11.43 -12.19
N ALA A 148 -5.23 11.76 -12.80
CA ALA A 148 -6.39 10.87 -12.81
C ALA A 148 -6.11 9.55 -13.55
N ILE A 149 -5.39 9.60 -14.67
CA ILE A 149 -4.94 8.41 -15.41
C ILE A 149 -3.98 7.59 -14.55
N LEU A 150 -3.04 8.25 -13.88
CA LEU A 150 -2.09 7.57 -12.98
C LEU A 150 -2.82 6.84 -11.85
N LEU A 151 -3.71 7.53 -11.13
CA LEU A 151 -4.51 6.96 -10.04
C LEU A 151 -5.34 5.76 -10.52
N SER A 152 -6.00 5.89 -11.67
CA SER A 152 -6.84 4.86 -12.25
C SER A 152 -6.03 3.64 -12.71
N SER A 153 -4.90 3.86 -13.38
CA SER A 153 -4.02 2.77 -13.84
C SER A 153 -3.44 1.98 -12.67
N CYS A 154 -2.99 2.66 -11.61
CA CYS A 154 -2.55 2.00 -10.38
C CYS A 154 -3.70 1.22 -9.75
N ALA A 155 -4.91 1.78 -9.67
CA ALA A 155 -6.08 1.10 -9.12
C ALA A 155 -6.38 -0.20 -9.86
N VAL A 156 -6.36 -0.19 -11.19
CA VAL A 156 -6.58 -1.40 -12.02
C VAL A 156 -5.50 -2.45 -11.75
N LEU A 157 -4.23 -2.06 -11.68
CA LEU A 157 -3.12 -2.97 -11.43
C LEU A 157 -3.14 -3.57 -10.02
N THR A 158 -3.66 -2.87 -9.02
CA THR A 158 -3.72 -3.34 -7.63
C THR A 158 -5.07 -3.94 -7.24
N PHE A 159 -6.11 -3.81 -8.08
CA PHE A 159 -7.48 -4.25 -7.77
C PHE A 159 -7.57 -5.73 -7.42
N TYR A 160 -6.73 -6.57 -8.05
CA TYR A 160 -6.70 -8.01 -7.76
C TYR A 160 -6.47 -8.30 -6.27
N ASN A 161 -5.84 -7.40 -5.51
CA ASN A 161 -5.63 -7.60 -4.07
C ASN A 161 -6.95 -7.75 -3.30
N HIS A 162 -8.02 -7.06 -3.71
CA HIS A 162 -9.34 -7.18 -3.08
C HIS A 162 -9.97 -8.57 -3.22
N VAL A 163 -9.64 -9.28 -4.31
CA VAL A 163 -10.21 -10.59 -4.64
C VAL A 163 -9.20 -11.73 -4.54
N SER A 164 -7.95 -11.41 -4.19
CA SER A 164 -6.84 -12.37 -4.14
C SER A 164 -6.94 -13.39 -3.02
N HIS A 165 -7.70 -13.06 -1.96
CA HIS A 165 -7.84 -13.89 -0.78
C HIS A 165 -9.32 -14.14 -0.47
N HIS A 166 -9.64 -15.37 -0.07
CA HIS A 166 -10.92 -15.71 0.54
C HIS A 166 -10.75 -15.87 2.04
N CYS A 167 -11.46 -15.05 2.82
CA CYS A 167 -11.41 -15.08 4.28
C CYS A 167 -12.60 -15.82 4.86
N PHE A 168 -12.32 -16.87 5.64
CA PHE A 168 -13.30 -17.59 6.43
C PHE A 168 -13.30 -17.04 7.85
N ILE A 169 -14.44 -16.52 8.29
CA ILE A 169 -14.62 -16.00 9.64
C ILE A 169 -15.41 -17.04 10.45
N LYS A 170 -14.90 -17.38 11.63
CA LYS A 170 -15.59 -18.26 12.58
C LYS A 170 -15.53 -17.69 13.99
N SER A 171 -16.63 -17.84 14.70
CA SER A 171 -16.74 -17.50 16.12
C SER A 171 -16.48 -18.75 16.97
N PHE A 172 -15.78 -18.56 18.08
CA PHE A 172 -15.33 -19.57 19.02
C PHE A 172 -15.70 -19.13 20.45
N CYS A 173 -15.58 -20.05 21.40
CA CYS A 173 -15.76 -19.80 22.83
C CYS A 173 -17.08 -19.08 23.17
N ASN A 174 -18.20 -19.69 22.80
CA ASN A 174 -19.56 -19.16 22.97
C ASN A 174 -19.71 -17.71 22.46
N THR A 175 -19.18 -17.43 21.27
CA THR A 175 -19.18 -16.11 20.58
C THR A 175 -18.32 -15.02 21.22
N THR A 176 -17.45 -15.34 22.17
CA THR A 176 -16.52 -14.37 22.77
C THR A 176 -15.23 -14.20 21.97
N GLN A 177 -14.89 -15.15 21.10
CA GLN A 177 -13.67 -15.13 20.29
C GLN A 177 -14.02 -15.19 18.80
N ILE A 178 -13.29 -14.44 17.98
CA ILE A 178 -13.46 -14.44 16.51
C ILE A 178 -12.12 -14.66 15.81
N MET A 179 -12.08 -15.59 14.87
CA MET A 179 -10.89 -15.86 14.08
C MET A 179 -11.24 -15.80 12.59
N ALA A 180 -10.38 -15.14 11.82
CA ALA A 180 -10.48 -15.14 10.38
C ALA A 180 -9.22 -15.76 9.77
N VAL A 181 -9.41 -16.69 8.85
CA VAL A 181 -8.34 -17.31 8.08
C VAL A 181 -8.53 -16.91 6.62
N CYS A 182 -7.58 -16.16 6.08
CA CYS A 182 -7.57 -15.71 4.68
C CYS A 182 -6.64 -16.60 3.87
N LEU A 183 -7.20 -17.28 2.87
CA LEU A 183 -6.49 -18.21 1.99
C LEU A 183 -6.32 -17.59 0.61
N ASP A 184 -5.14 -17.75 0.00
CA ASP A 184 -4.87 -17.30 -1.36
C ASP A 184 -5.68 -18.14 -2.37
N VAL A 185 -6.37 -17.45 -3.26
CA VAL A 185 -7.18 -18.04 -4.34
C VAL A 185 -6.34 -18.93 -5.28
N ASN A 186 -5.04 -18.70 -5.40
CA ASN A 186 -4.16 -19.51 -6.25
C ASN A 186 -3.65 -20.80 -5.59
N MET A 187 -3.92 -21.05 -4.30
CA MET A 187 -3.51 -22.30 -3.65
C MET A 187 -4.19 -23.53 -4.29
N ASN A 188 -3.42 -24.60 -4.52
CA ASN A 188 -3.93 -25.83 -5.14
C ASN A 188 -4.81 -26.66 -4.20
N VAL A 189 -4.46 -26.69 -2.91
CA VAL A 189 -5.17 -27.43 -1.86
C VAL A 189 -5.35 -26.51 -0.66
N TRP A 190 -6.58 -26.42 -0.15
CA TRP A 190 -6.86 -25.66 1.06
C TRP A 190 -6.67 -26.52 2.32
N PRO A 191 -6.44 -25.91 3.50
CA PRO A 191 -6.23 -26.62 4.75
C PRO A 191 -7.31 -27.69 5.00
N GLY A 192 -6.88 -28.88 5.42
CA GLY A 192 -7.75 -30.04 5.58
C GLY A 192 -8.05 -30.81 4.29
N ASN A 193 -7.13 -30.76 3.31
CA ASN A 193 -7.22 -31.45 2.01
C ASN A 193 -8.51 -31.12 1.24
N ARG A 194 -8.95 -29.85 1.31
CA ARG A 194 -10.18 -29.40 0.66
C ARG A 194 -9.86 -28.86 -0.73
N THR A 195 -10.74 -29.15 -1.69
CA THR A 195 -10.66 -28.58 -3.04
C THR A 195 -10.92 -27.08 -2.98
N ASN A 196 -10.09 -26.32 -3.69
CA ASN A 196 -10.28 -24.89 -3.84
C ASN A 196 -11.54 -24.61 -4.68
N PHE A 197 -12.53 -23.93 -4.10
CA PHE A 197 -13.80 -23.61 -4.76
C PHE A 197 -13.73 -22.35 -5.62
N ALA A 198 -12.60 -21.64 -5.64
CA ALA A 198 -12.46 -20.42 -6.42
C ALA A 198 -12.55 -20.69 -7.93
N PRO A 199 -13.33 -19.89 -8.69
CA PRO A 199 -13.48 -20.07 -10.13
C PRO A 199 -12.12 -20.06 -10.86
N PRO A 200 -11.89 -20.95 -11.84
CA PRO A 200 -10.63 -20.98 -12.61
C PRO A 200 -10.28 -19.64 -13.27
N ALA A 201 -11.29 -18.92 -13.75
CA ALA A 201 -11.12 -17.59 -14.33
C ALA A 201 -10.57 -16.57 -13.33
N LEU A 202 -11.05 -16.59 -12.08
CA LEU A 202 -10.57 -15.71 -11.02
C LEU A 202 -9.11 -16.02 -10.66
N ARG A 203 -8.75 -17.31 -10.58
CA ARG A 203 -7.37 -17.76 -10.32
C ARG A 203 -6.42 -17.27 -11.40
N LEU A 204 -6.82 -17.43 -12.66
CA LEU A 204 -6.03 -16.96 -13.81
C LEU A 204 -5.87 -15.43 -13.79
N TYR A 205 -6.96 -14.70 -13.53
CA TYR A 205 -6.92 -13.24 -13.39
C TYR A 205 -5.95 -12.80 -12.27
N VAL A 206 -6.10 -13.35 -11.06
CA VAL A 206 -5.24 -13.02 -9.91
C VAL A 206 -3.78 -13.35 -10.21
N ALA A 207 -3.49 -14.49 -10.86
CA ALA A 207 -2.12 -14.87 -11.23
C ALA A 207 -1.49 -13.87 -12.21
N TRP A 208 -2.16 -13.56 -13.32
CA TRP A 208 -1.64 -12.65 -14.33
C TRP A 208 -1.53 -11.21 -13.83
N THR A 209 -2.54 -10.70 -13.13
CA THR A 209 -2.50 -9.32 -12.61
C THR A 209 -1.47 -9.18 -11.49
N ARG A 210 -1.25 -10.21 -10.66
CA ARG A 210 -0.15 -10.21 -9.67
C ARG A 210 1.21 -10.13 -10.35
N ALA A 211 1.43 -10.90 -11.42
CA ALA A 211 2.66 -10.82 -12.21
C ALA A 211 2.82 -9.44 -12.88
N ALA A 212 1.75 -8.91 -13.47
CA ALA A 212 1.75 -7.57 -14.07
C ALA A 212 2.06 -6.48 -13.02
N ASN A 213 1.46 -6.55 -11.83
CA ASN A 213 1.73 -5.63 -10.74
C ASN A 213 3.21 -5.64 -10.33
N ALA A 214 3.82 -6.83 -10.19
CA ALA A 214 5.25 -6.93 -9.90
C ALA A 214 6.11 -6.25 -10.98
N VAL A 215 5.80 -6.47 -12.27
CA VAL A 215 6.55 -5.87 -13.38
C VAL A 215 6.36 -4.35 -13.44
N PHE A 216 5.11 -3.86 -13.44
CA PHE A 216 4.80 -2.46 -13.72
C PHE A 216 4.84 -1.54 -12.50
N VAL A 217 4.63 -2.05 -11.29
CA VAL A 217 4.65 -1.24 -10.07
C VAL A 217 5.98 -1.34 -9.34
N VAL A 218 6.72 -2.45 -9.47
CA VAL A 218 7.98 -2.65 -8.75
C VAL A 218 9.18 -2.52 -9.68
N PHE A 219 9.31 -3.42 -10.66
CA PHE A 219 10.55 -3.51 -11.46
C PHE A 219 10.74 -2.33 -12.41
N LEU A 220 9.70 -1.97 -13.18
CA LEU A 220 9.79 -0.89 -14.16
C LEU A 220 10.09 0.47 -13.50
N PRO A 221 9.39 0.90 -12.42
CA PRO A 221 9.70 2.15 -11.74
C PRO A 221 11.11 2.16 -11.14
N LEU A 222 11.60 1.02 -10.62
CA LEU A 222 12.96 0.92 -10.09
C LEU A 222 14.01 1.19 -11.18
N ILE A 223 13.86 0.56 -12.35
CA ILE A 223 14.76 0.77 -13.49
C ILE A 223 14.72 2.24 -13.95
N LEU A 224 13.51 2.81 -14.05
CA LEU A 224 13.35 4.23 -14.39
C LEU A 224 13.99 5.15 -13.36
N LEU A 225 13.84 4.86 -12.07
CA LEU A 225 14.43 5.67 -11.00
C LEU A 225 15.96 5.67 -11.08
N VAL A 226 16.56 4.49 -11.25
CA VAL A 226 18.02 4.34 -11.38
C VAL A 226 18.53 5.09 -12.61
N THR A 227 17.89 4.91 -13.76
CA THR A 227 18.28 5.58 -15.01
C THR A 227 18.13 7.10 -14.94
N LEU A 228 17.01 7.61 -14.40
CA LEU A 228 16.77 9.05 -14.25
C LEU A 228 17.76 9.68 -13.27
N ASN A 229 18.05 9.04 -12.15
CA ASN A 229 19.03 9.55 -11.19
C ASN A 229 20.46 9.52 -11.76
N ALA A 230 20.83 8.48 -12.52
CA ALA A 230 22.11 8.45 -13.22
C ALA A 230 22.24 9.59 -14.26
N LEU A 231 21.17 9.83 -15.03
CA LEU A 231 21.12 10.96 -15.97
C LEU A 231 21.23 12.31 -15.25
N LEU A 232 20.55 12.48 -14.12
CA LEU A 232 20.64 13.69 -13.29
C LEU A 232 22.09 13.96 -12.89
N LEU A 233 22.78 12.97 -12.34
CA LEU A 233 24.19 13.08 -11.94
C LEU A 233 25.09 13.44 -13.13
N TYR A 234 24.88 12.79 -14.28
CA TYR A 234 25.64 13.09 -15.49
C TYR A 234 25.44 14.54 -15.97
N TYR A 235 24.20 15.03 -16.03
CA TYR A 235 23.92 16.39 -16.46
C TYR A 235 24.42 17.44 -15.47
N VAL A 236 24.33 17.18 -14.17
CA VAL A 236 24.91 18.05 -13.14
C VAL A 236 26.43 18.12 -13.32
N LYS A 237 27.11 16.97 -13.47
CA LYS A 237 28.56 16.93 -13.69
C LYS A 237 28.99 17.65 -14.96
N LYS A 238 28.25 17.53 -16.06
CA LYS A 238 28.59 18.19 -17.34
C LYS A 238 28.47 19.73 -17.30
N ARG A 239 27.71 20.28 -16.34
CA ARG A 239 27.56 21.74 -16.18
C ARG A 239 28.67 22.39 -15.33
N TYR A 240 29.43 21.59 -14.57
CA TYR A 240 30.63 22.01 -13.85
C TYR A 240 31.88 21.70 -14.69
#